data_AF-A0A1Q3VR22-F1
#
_entry.id   AF-A0A1Q3VR22-F1
#
_cell.length_a   1.000
_cell.length_b   1.000
_cell.length_c   1.000
_cell.angle_alpha   90.00
_cell.angle_beta   90.00
_cell.angle_gamma   90.00
#
_symmetry.space_group_name_H-M   'P 1'
#
loop_
_entity.id
_entity.type
_entity.pdbx_description
1 polymer ?
#
loop_
_entity_poly.entity_id
_entity_poly.type
_entity_poly.pdbx_seq_one_letter_code
_entity_poly.pdbx_strand_id
1 'polypeptide(L)'
;MRRPPLARPHSRSLVRPAVFALLLATLGAQQAHAGLFDDDEARRQVSDLTIKTNERLDTMARAQIELSNQIQGLREENARLRGQVETLTYELDSAKKRQQDFYVDLDGRLRKFEAPPAAEAKPGDDGKAPADAGQPAAKPPADPAAETREYEAALNLFKAGKVKEAAAAFDAFVRTHPNGTLAPSAQYWLGNAHYALHDCKKAIDAQRVLLAKWPDSPKAPDALINVATCQQELGDAKAAKTTLEAVLIKYPDSSAAATAKSRLKKK
;
A
#
# COMPACT_ATOMS: atom_id res chain seq x y z
N MET A 1 3.50 112.41 -52.59
CA MET A 1 4.50 111.38 -52.94
C MET A 1 4.47 110.25 -51.89
N ARG A 2 4.42 109.00 -52.40
CA ARG A 2 4.57 107.64 -51.80
C ARG A 2 4.82 107.52 -50.28
N ARG A 3 3.92 106.93 -49.46
CA ARG A 3 3.48 105.52 -49.22
C ARG A 3 4.28 104.77 -48.11
N PRO A 4 3.62 103.83 -47.36
CA PRO A 4 3.79 103.42 -45.93
C PRO A 4 4.62 102.10 -45.79
N PRO A 5 4.50 101.12 -44.82
CA PRO A 5 3.65 100.95 -43.60
C PRO A 5 4.25 100.20 -42.35
N LEU A 6 3.43 100.16 -41.28
CA LEU A 6 3.08 99.11 -40.28
C LEU A 6 4.07 98.09 -39.65
N ALA A 7 3.92 97.98 -38.31
CA ALA A 7 3.84 96.79 -37.43
C ALA A 7 5.10 96.21 -36.75
N ARG A 8 5.09 96.17 -35.39
CA ARG A 8 4.89 94.98 -34.53
C ARG A 8 5.09 95.28 -33.01
N PRO A 9 4.67 94.39 -32.08
CA PRO A 9 4.05 94.78 -30.79
C PRO A 9 4.87 94.52 -29.51
N HIS A 10 4.34 95.13 -28.42
CA HIS A 10 4.42 94.85 -26.97
C HIS A 10 5.68 94.25 -26.32
N SER A 11 6.27 94.99 -25.38
CA SER A 11 6.67 94.45 -24.06
C SER A 11 6.90 95.56 -23.00
N ARG A 12 6.48 95.25 -21.75
CA ARG A 12 6.93 95.78 -20.42
C ARG A 12 6.59 97.24 -20.08
N SER A 13 6.29 97.68 -18.84
CA SER A 13 6.05 97.10 -17.50
C SER A 13 5.76 98.28 -16.54
N LEU A 14 5.40 97.99 -15.27
CA LEU A 14 5.13 98.88 -14.11
C LEU A 14 3.69 99.43 -14.08
N VAL A 15 2.94 99.34 -12.96
CA VAL A 15 3.15 100.02 -11.67
C VAL A 15 2.49 99.24 -10.51
N ARG A 16 3.04 99.34 -9.28
CA ARG A 16 2.53 98.78 -7.99
C ARG A 16 1.28 99.54 -7.47
N PRO A 17 0.49 98.93 -6.56
CA PRO A 17 0.20 99.66 -5.31
C PRO A 17 0.25 98.78 -4.05
N ALA A 18 0.54 99.41 -2.93
CA ALA A 18 0.51 98.84 -1.59
C ALA A 18 -0.57 99.54 -0.75
N VAL A 19 -1.00 98.85 0.31
CA VAL A 19 -1.78 99.35 1.46
C VAL A 19 -3.31 99.34 1.29
N PHE A 20 -3.91 98.16 1.39
CA PHE A 20 -5.28 97.94 1.89
C PHE A 20 -5.43 96.48 2.35
N ALA A 21 -4.97 96.15 3.57
CA ALA A 21 -5.11 94.79 4.10
C ALA A 21 -5.17 94.76 5.63
N LEU A 22 -6.02 95.60 6.24
CA LEU A 22 -6.30 95.51 7.69
C LEU A 22 -7.79 95.72 8.04
N LEU A 23 -8.69 95.37 7.12
CA LEU A 23 -10.15 95.46 7.28
C LEU A 23 -10.86 94.23 6.68
N LEU A 24 -10.25 93.06 6.84
CA LEU A 24 -10.75 91.74 6.38
C LEU A 24 -10.63 90.69 7.50
N ALA A 25 -10.82 91.10 8.75
CA ALA A 25 -10.64 90.26 9.93
C ALA A 25 -11.94 89.63 10.49
N THR A 26 -13.09 89.73 9.81
CA THR A 26 -14.38 89.22 10.38
C THR A 26 -15.33 88.48 9.42
N LEU A 27 -15.00 88.26 8.15
CA LEU A 27 -15.82 87.45 7.24
C LEU A 27 -15.03 86.26 6.70
N GLY A 28 -14.76 85.29 7.58
CA GLY A 28 -14.00 84.10 7.21
C GLY A 28 -13.94 83.04 8.30
N ALA A 29 -14.91 82.98 9.21
CA ALA A 29 -15.15 81.78 10.00
C ALA A 29 -15.79 80.72 9.09
N GLN A 30 -15.07 80.27 8.07
CA GLN A 30 -15.37 78.97 7.46
C GLN A 30 -14.97 77.95 8.51
N GLN A 31 -15.97 77.34 9.12
CA GLN A 31 -15.81 76.23 10.01
C GLN A 31 -14.95 75.18 9.30
N ALA A 32 -13.69 75.07 9.72
CA ALA A 32 -12.86 73.93 9.42
C ALA A 32 -13.50 72.73 10.13
N HIS A 33 -14.47 72.12 9.46
CA HIS A 33 -14.87 70.76 9.74
C HIS A 33 -13.69 69.89 9.30
N ALA A 34 -12.70 69.75 10.16
CA ALA A 34 -11.84 68.58 10.11
C ALA A 34 -12.77 67.37 10.07
N GLY A 35 -12.69 66.57 9.01
CA GLY A 35 -13.60 65.47 8.76
C GLY A 35 -13.57 64.44 9.89
N LEU A 36 -14.44 64.62 10.88
CA LEU A 36 -14.75 63.63 11.91
C LEU A 36 -15.33 62.33 11.30
N PHE A 37 -15.79 62.42 10.05
CA PHE A 37 -16.45 61.34 9.32
C PHE A 37 -15.49 60.31 8.68
N ASP A 38 -14.22 60.67 8.39
CA ASP A 38 -13.24 59.75 7.78
C ASP A 38 -12.60 58.80 8.83
N ASP A 39 -12.48 59.27 10.09
CA ASP A 39 -11.94 58.49 11.21
C ASP A 39 -12.91 57.41 11.69
N ASP A 40 -14.22 57.67 11.64
CA ASP A 40 -15.25 56.69 12.01
C ASP A 40 -15.31 55.50 11.04
N GLU A 41 -15.15 55.75 9.73
CA GLU A 41 -15.10 54.69 8.72
C GLU A 41 -13.80 53.87 8.85
N ALA A 42 -12.66 54.53 9.05
CA ALA A 42 -11.38 53.86 9.31
C ALA A 42 -11.42 52.99 10.57
N ARG A 43 -11.99 53.50 11.68
CA ARG A 43 -12.18 52.72 12.92
C ARG A 43 -13.07 51.49 12.70
N ARG A 44 -14.15 51.64 11.94
CA ARG A 44 -15.01 50.50 11.57
C ARG A 44 -14.24 49.47 10.76
N GLN A 45 -13.49 49.87 9.74
CA GLN A 45 -12.69 48.95 8.92
C GLN A 45 -11.62 48.22 9.75
N VAL A 46 -10.94 48.92 10.67
CA VAL A 46 -9.95 48.31 11.58
C VAL A 46 -10.60 47.32 12.53
N SER A 47 -11.76 47.65 13.10
CA SER A 47 -12.54 46.74 13.94
C SER A 47 -12.97 45.49 13.16
N ASP A 48 -13.48 45.68 11.94
CA ASP A 48 -13.95 44.61 11.08
C ASP A 48 -12.79 43.68 10.63
N LEU A 49 -11.63 44.26 10.34
CA LEU A 49 -10.40 43.51 10.08
C LEU A 49 -9.96 42.74 11.32
N THR A 50 -10.00 43.35 12.51
CA THR A 50 -9.62 42.69 13.77
C THR A 50 -10.53 41.48 14.06
N ILE A 51 -11.84 41.63 13.82
CA ILE A 51 -12.82 40.54 13.94
C ILE A 51 -12.48 39.43 12.94
N LYS A 52 -12.31 39.77 11.65
CA LYS A 52 -11.96 38.79 10.60
C LYS A 52 -10.63 38.07 10.88
N THR A 53 -9.63 38.78 11.41
CA THR A 53 -8.35 38.16 11.79
C THR A 53 -8.51 37.23 12.97
N ASN A 54 -9.29 37.61 13.99
CA ASN A 54 -9.55 36.75 15.14
C ASN A 54 -10.32 35.50 14.74
N GLU A 55 -11.36 35.63 13.90
CA GLU A 55 -12.10 34.48 13.38
C GLU A 55 -11.21 33.52 12.57
N ARG A 56 -10.29 34.06 11.75
CA ARG A 56 -9.30 33.26 11.03
C ARG A 56 -8.32 32.56 11.98
N LEU A 57 -7.85 33.25 13.00
CA LEU A 57 -6.97 32.69 14.03
C LEU A 57 -7.67 31.58 14.82
N ASP A 58 -8.93 31.76 15.19
CA ASP A 58 -9.73 30.76 15.88
C ASP A 58 -9.97 29.53 15.00
N THR A 59 -10.24 29.74 13.72
CA THR A 59 -10.40 28.65 12.74
C THR A 59 -9.10 27.87 12.58
N MET A 60 -7.96 28.57 12.46
CA MET A 60 -6.64 27.95 12.39
C MET A 60 -6.28 27.21 13.67
N ALA A 61 -6.58 27.78 14.85
CA ALA A 61 -6.32 27.15 16.14
C ALA A 61 -7.13 25.85 16.31
N ARG A 62 -8.42 25.86 15.90
CA ARG A 62 -9.25 24.64 15.90
C ARG A 62 -8.71 23.58 14.95
N ALA A 63 -8.31 23.97 13.74
CA ALA A 63 -7.68 23.05 12.79
C ALA A 63 -6.36 22.47 13.32
N GLN A 64 -5.56 23.28 14.01
CA GLN A 64 -4.31 22.85 14.62
C GLN A 64 -4.54 21.85 15.77
N ILE A 65 -5.57 22.07 16.60
CA ILE A 65 -5.96 21.14 17.67
C ILE A 65 -6.44 19.82 17.08
N GLU A 66 -7.30 19.87 16.07
CA GLU A 66 -7.80 18.68 15.38
C GLU A 66 -6.66 17.86 14.77
N LEU A 67 -5.72 18.52 14.08
CA LEU A 67 -4.53 17.87 13.54
C LEU A 67 -3.66 17.23 14.65
N SER A 68 -3.49 17.93 15.78
CA SER A 68 -2.76 17.39 16.94
C SER A 68 -3.42 16.13 17.50
N ASN A 69 -4.75 16.14 17.63
CA ASN A 69 -5.51 14.98 18.09
C ASN A 69 -5.39 13.80 17.12
N GLN A 70 -5.43 14.05 15.81
CA GLN A 70 -5.20 13.01 14.80
C GLN A 70 -3.80 12.42 14.88
N ILE A 71 -2.77 13.26 15.06
CA ILE A 71 -1.38 12.78 15.23
C ILE A 71 -1.25 11.92 16.49
N GLN A 72 -1.92 12.29 17.58
CA GLN A 72 -1.95 11.47 18.80
C GLN A 72 -2.62 10.11 18.56
N GLY A 73 -3.79 10.09 17.91
CA GLY A 73 -4.47 8.84 17.54
C GLY A 73 -3.63 7.94 16.64
N LEU A 74 -2.96 8.50 15.62
CA LEU A 74 -2.07 7.75 14.74
C LEU A 74 -0.84 7.18 15.46
N ARG A 75 -0.33 7.89 16.48
CA ARG A 75 0.78 7.40 17.31
C ARG A 75 0.35 6.23 18.19
N GLU A 76 -0.84 6.32 18.80
CA GLU A 76 -1.42 5.22 19.59
C GLU A 76 -1.68 3.99 18.75
N GLU A 77 -2.23 4.16 17.55
CA GLU A 77 -2.45 3.06 16.60
C GLU A 77 -1.12 2.43 16.17
N ASN A 78 -0.09 3.22 15.86
CA ASN A 78 1.24 2.70 15.57
C ASN A 78 1.82 1.89 16.73
N ALA A 79 1.66 2.35 17.97
CA ALA A 79 2.12 1.61 19.14
C ALA A 79 1.36 0.28 19.31
N ARG A 80 0.03 0.30 19.12
CA ARG A 80 -0.81 -0.91 19.16
C ARG A 80 -0.43 -1.91 18.07
N LEU A 81 -0.21 -1.45 16.85
CA LEU A 81 0.20 -2.30 15.72
C LEU A 81 1.57 -2.92 15.99
N ARG A 82 2.53 -2.16 16.53
CA ARG A 82 3.84 -2.71 16.93
C ARG A 82 3.69 -3.82 17.98
N GLY A 83 2.87 -3.60 19.01
CA GLY A 83 2.60 -4.63 20.00
C GLY A 83 1.95 -5.88 19.40
N GLN A 84 1.01 -5.73 18.47
CA GLN A 84 0.42 -6.87 17.75
C GLN A 84 1.45 -7.64 16.92
N VAL A 85 2.37 -6.92 16.25
CA VAL A 85 3.46 -7.54 15.49
C VAL A 85 4.40 -8.33 16.41
N GLU A 86 4.73 -7.79 17.59
CA GLU A 86 5.56 -8.49 18.58
C GLU A 86 4.87 -9.78 19.07
N THR A 87 3.59 -9.71 19.43
CA THR A 87 2.80 -10.89 19.84
C THR A 87 2.75 -11.94 18.73
N LEU A 88 2.41 -11.54 17.51
CA LEU A 88 2.33 -12.46 16.37
C LEU A 88 3.69 -13.10 16.05
N THR A 89 4.78 -12.34 16.21
CA THR A 89 6.14 -12.87 16.02
C THR A 89 6.46 -13.92 17.09
N TYR A 90 6.13 -13.64 18.35
CA TYR A 90 6.31 -14.60 19.44
C TYR A 90 5.48 -15.87 19.26
N GLU A 91 4.21 -15.74 18.86
CA GLU A 91 3.33 -16.87 18.57
C GLU A 91 3.85 -17.73 17.42
N LEU A 92 4.36 -17.09 16.36
CA LEU A 92 4.94 -17.75 15.20
C LEU A 92 6.21 -18.52 15.59
N ASP A 93 7.11 -17.92 16.35
CA ASP A 93 8.32 -18.60 16.85
C ASP A 93 7.97 -19.77 17.78
N SER A 94 6.96 -19.60 18.63
CA SER A 94 6.47 -20.65 19.53
C SER A 94 5.80 -21.80 18.78
N ALA A 95 5.06 -21.50 17.71
CA ALA A 95 4.47 -22.50 16.83
C ALA A 95 5.54 -23.28 16.07
N LYS A 96 6.56 -22.58 15.54
CA LYS A 96 7.71 -23.22 14.86
C LYS A 96 8.49 -24.16 15.77
N LYS A 97 8.78 -23.73 17.01
CA LYS A 97 9.44 -24.59 18.01
C LYS A 97 8.61 -25.84 18.31
N ARG A 98 7.31 -25.68 18.59
CA ARG A 98 6.41 -26.83 18.81
C ARG A 98 6.36 -27.77 17.61
N GLN A 99 6.35 -27.24 16.40
CA GLN A 99 6.41 -28.03 15.18
C GLN A 99 7.74 -28.81 15.10
N GLN A 100 8.87 -28.16 15.37
CA GLN A 100 10.20 -28.81 15.39
C GLN A 100 10.28 -29.91 16.44
N ASP A 101 9.82 -29.65 17.66
CA ASP A 101 9.80 -30.63 18.76
C ASP A 101 8.95 -31.84 18.41
N PHE A 102 7.79 -31.62 17.79
CA PHE A 102 6.91 -32.68 17.33
C PHE A 102 7.57 -33.54 16.24
N TYR A 103 8.33 -32.93 15.32
CA TYR A 103 9.08 -33.69 14.32
C TYR A 103 10.20 -34.54 14.92
N VAL A 104 10.94 -34.01 15.91
CA VAL A 104 11.99 -34.77 16.60
C VAL A 104 11.40 -35.95 17.38
N ASP A 105 10.24 -35.78 18.02
CA ASP A 105 9.52 -36.88 18.70
C ASP A 105 9.07 -37.96 17.71
N LEU A 106 8.50 -37.56 16.57
CA LEU A 106 8.07 -38.50 15.53
C LEU A 106 9.23 -39.32 14.96
N ASP A 107 10.39 -38.69 14.69
CA ASP A 107 11.60 -39.40 14.23
C ASP A 107 12.09 -40.40 15.28
N GLY A 108 12.14 -39.99 16.55
CA GLY A 108 12.53 -40.86 17.65
C GLY A 108 11.61 -42.05 17.84
N ARG A 109 10.30 -41.88 17.61
CA ARG A 109 9.32 -42.98 17.64
C ARG A 109 9.43 -43.87 16.41
N LEU A 110 9.56 -43.30 15.23
CA LEU A 110 9.73 -44.05 13.99
C LEU A 110 11.00 -44.92 14.06
N ARG A 111 12.12 -44.39 14.55
CA ARG A 111 13.36 -45.15 14.75
C ARG A 111 13.21 -46.30 15.75
N LYS A 112 12.35 -46.16 16.76
CA LYS A 112 12.00 -47.25 17.69
C LYS A 112 11.11 -48.32 17.06
N PHE A 113 10.32 -47.97 16.04
CA PHE A 113 9.51 -48.93 15.27
C PHE A 113 10.28 -49.56 14.11
N GLU A 114 11.27 -48.86 13.54
CA GLU A 114 12.10 -49.33 12.42
C GLU A 114 13.35 -50.10 12.87
N ALA A 115 13.77 -50.00 14.13
CA ALA A 115 14.82 -50.85 14.67
C ALA A 115 14.31 -52.31 14.75
N PRO A 116 14.82 -53.25 13.93
CA PRO A 116 14.55 -54.66 14.14
C PRO A 116 15.22 -55.10 15.44
N PRO A 117 14.68 -56.07 16.20
CA PRO A 117 15.49 -56.74 17.21
C PRO A 117 16.73 -57.31 16.52
N ALA A 118 17.91 -56.93 17.02
CA ALA A 118 19.18 -57.40 16.50
C ALA A 118 19.20 -58.94 16.51
N ALA A 119 19.68 -59.47 15.37
CA ALA A 119 19.64 -60.85 14.95
C ALA A 119 20.32 -61.86 15.89
N GLU A 120 19.66 -63.00 16.07
CA GLU A 120 20.29 -64.33 16.01
C GLU A 120 19.56 -65.16 14.94
N ALA A 121 20.18 -65.37 13.78
CA ALA A 121 19.95 -66.55 12.92
C ALA A 121 21.00 -66.64 11.80
N LYS A 122 21.52 -67.86 11.60
CA LYS A 122 22.49 -68.28 10.58
C LYS A 122 21.85 -68.49 9.19
N PRO A 123 22.65 -68.65 8.12
CA PRO A 123 22.22 -68.46 6.73
C PRO A 123 21.64 -69.72 6.08
N GLY A 124 20.70 -69.53 5.14
CA GLY A 124 20.11 -70.57 4.31
C GLY A 124 19.46 -70.00 3.03
N ASP A 125 20.24 -70.05 1.96
CA ASP A 125 19.94 -70.41 0.56
C ASP A 125 18.63 -70.00 -0.17
N ASP A 126 18.86 -69.31 -1.29
CA ASP A 126 18.25 -69.38 -2.62
C ASP A 126 16.72 -69.48 -2.83
N GLY A 127 16.16 -68.45 -3.51
CA GLY A 127 14.79 -68.48 -4.01
C GLY A 127 14.46 -67.32 -4.96
N LYS A 128 14.64 -67.57 -6.26
CA LYS A 128 14.45 -66.73 -7.44
C LYS A 128 13.07 -66.05 -7.54
N ALA A 129 13.07 -64.79 -7.98
CA ALA A 129 11.90 -63.97 -8.35
C ALA A 129 11.10 -64.54 -9.54
N PRO A 130 9.89 -64.01 -9.77
CA PRO A 130 9.71 -63.27 -11.03
C PRO A 130 9.00 -61.93 -10.86
N ALA A 131 9.30 -61.04 -11.82
CA ALA A 131 8.72 -59.72 -12.00
C ALA A 131 7.36 -59.76 -12.69
N ASP A 132 6.44 -58.85 -12.30
CA ASP A 132 5.44 -58.25 -13.17
C ASP A 132 5.05 -56.84 -12.64
N ALA A 133 4.51 -56.05 -13.54
CA ALA A 133 4.67 -54.62 -13.74
C ALA A 133 3.74 -53.68 -12.93
N GLY A 134 4.20 -52.43 -12.82
CA GLY A 134 3.32 -51.28 -13.10
C GLY A 134 2.60 -50.61 -11.92
N GLN A 135 3.36 -50.05 -10.97
CA GLN A 135 2.86 -48.97 -10.13
C GLN A 135 3.96 -47.89 -10.01
N PRO A 136 3.69 -46.59 -10.25
CA PRO A 136 4.69 -45.57 -9.98
C PRO A 136 4.96 -45.62 -8.47
N ALA A 137 6.21 -45.93 -8.12
CA ALA A 137 6.67 -45.90 -6.75
C ALA A 137 6.28 -44.55 -6.13
N ALA A 138 5.34 -44.60 -5.19
CA ALA A 138 5.13 -43.50 -4.28
C ALA A 138 6.48 -43.22 -3.63
N LYS A 139 7.04 -42.05 -3.93
CA LYS A 139 8.24 -41.52 -3.28
C LYS A 139 8.06 -41.68 -1.76
N PRO A 140 9.11 -42.02 -0.99
CA PRO A 140 9.02 -42.10 0.47
C PRO A 140 8.32 -40.85 1.01
N PRO A 141 7.55 -40.95 2.12
CA PRO A 141 6.91 -39.78 2.72
C PRO A 141 7.97 -38.70 2.87
N ALA A 142 7.73 -37.55 2.23
CA ALA A 142 8.65 -36.44 2.23
C ALA A 142 9.00 -36.12 3.68
N ASP A 143 10.30 -36.08 4.03
CA ASP A 143 10.75 -35.59 5.33
C ASP A 143 10.12 -34.20 5.52
N PRO A 144 9.15 -34.03 6.43
CA PRO A 144 8.44 -32.77 6.55
C PRO A 144 9.37 -31.63 6.99
N ALA A 145 10.50 -31.96 7.65
CA ALA A 145 11.53 -30.99 7.97
C ALA A 145 12.32 -30.56 6.73
N ALA A 146 12.52 -31.45 5.75
CA ALA A 146 13.11 -31.09 4.46
C ALA A 146 12.14 -30.23 3.63
N GLU A 147 10.85 -30.60 3.56
CA GLU A 147 9.81 -29.80 2.91
C GLU A 147 9.79 -28.37 3.48
N THR A 148 9.73 -28.23 4.81
CA THR A 148 9.70 -26.92 5.46
C THR A 148 10.96 -26.09 5.15
N ARG A 149 12.15 -26.71 5.23
CA ARG A 149 13.43 -26.02 4.95
C ARG A 149 13.52 -25.52 3.51
N GLU A 150 13.13 -26.33 2.54
CA GLU A 150 13.15 -25.96 1.12
C GLU A 150 12.17 -24.82 0.82
N TYR A 151 10.96 -24.89 1.38
CA TYR A 151 9.97 -23.83 1.25
C TYR A 151 10.46 -22.51 1.88
N GLU A 152 11.01 -22.55 3.09
CA GLU A 152 11.54 -21.37 3.76
C GLU A 152 12.72 -20.76 3.00
N ALA A 153 13.61 -21.59 2.42
CA ALA A 153 14.70 -21.11 1.57
C ALA A 153 14.17 -20.36 0.33
N ALA A 154 13.18 -20.92 -0.36
CA ALA A 154 12.54 -20.27 -1.51
C ALA A 154 11.87 -18.94 -1.11
N LEU A 155 11.18 -18.91 0.03
CA LEU A 155 10.54 -17.70 0.54
C LEU A 155 11.56 -16.63 0.94
N ASN A 156 12.70 -17.02 1.52
CA ASN A 156 13.78 -16.08 1.85
C ASN A 156 14.40 -15.45 0.60
N LEU A 157 14.54 -16.21 -0.50
CA LEU A 157 14.96 -15.65 -1.79
C LEU A 157 13.97 -14.59 -2.28
N PHE A 158 12.66 -14.88 -2.21
CA PHE A 158 11.61 -13.94 -2.62
C PHE A 158 11.66 -12.66 -1.78
N LYS A 159 11.77 -12.78 -0.45
CA LYS A 159 11.90 -11.66 0.49
C LYS A 159 13.18 -10.84 0.26
N ALA A 160 14.26 -11.48 -0.16
CA ALA A 160 15.52 -10.83 -0.49
C ALA A 160 15.50 -10.13 -1.86
N GLY A 161 14.36 -10.11 -2.58
CA GLY A 161 14.25 -9.53 -3.92
C GLY A 161 14.90 -10.37 -5.03
N LYS A 162 15.41 -11.56 -4.70
CA LYS A 162 15.96 -12.53 -5.66
C LYS A 162 14.85 -13.33 -6.31
N VAL A 163 13.96 -12.62 -7.01
CA VAL A 163 12.67 -13.16 -7.48
C VAL A 163 12.87 -14.26 -8.52
N LYS A 164 13.91 -14.17 -9.36
CA LYS A 164 14.21 -15.20 -10.37
C LYS A 164 14.63 -16.51 -9.73
N GLU A 165 15.52 -16.44 -8.74
CA GLU A 165 15.94 -17.60 -7.96
C GLU A 165 14.79 -18.16 -7.12
N ALA A 166 13.94 -17.30 -6.56
CA ALA A 166 12.75 -17.71 -5.84
C ALA A 166 11.76 -18.47 -6.74
N ALA A 167 11.49 -17.98 -7.95
CA ALA A 167 10.63 -18.68 -8.91
C ALA A 167 11.19 -20.07 -9.24
N ALA A 168 12.50 -20.19 -9.48
CA ALA A 168 13.13 -21.48 -9.73
C ALA A 168 13.05 -22.41 -8.51
N ALA A 169 13.23 -21.89 -7.30
CA ALA A 169 13.14 -22.66 -6.07
C ALA A 169 11.70 -23.13 -5.78
N PHE A 170 10.69 -22.29 -5.99
CA PHE A 170 9.29 -22.69 -5.84
C PHE A 170 8.85 -23.68 -6.93
N ASP A 171 9.32 -23.52 -8.18
CA ASP A 171 9.05 -24.50 -9.25
C ASP A 171 9.66 -25.87 -8.91
N ALA A 172 10.90 -25.88 -8.44
CA ALA A 172 11.53 -27.10 -7.95
C ALA A 172 10.72 -27.72 -6.80
N PHE A 173 10.31 -26.92 -5.82
CA PHE A 173 9.52 -27.35 -4.68
C PHE A 173 8.20 -28.03 -5.08
N VAL A 174 7.40 -27.42 -5.97
CA VAL A 174 6.11 -27.99 -6.36
C VAL A 174 6.26 -29.26 -7.23
N ARG A 175 7.44 -29.48 -7.81
CA ARG A 175 7.80 -30.73 -8.50
C ARG A 175 8.33 -31.80 -7.55
N THR A 176 9.07 -31.43 -6.51
CA THR A 176 9.66 -32.37 -5.54
C THR A 176 8.65 -32.81 -4.49
N HIS A 177 7.77 -31.90 -4.06
CA HIS A 177 6.75 -32.09 -3.02
C HIS A 177 5.34 -31.81 -3.54
N PRO A 178 4.86 -32.48 -4.60
CA PRO A 178 3.58 -32.16 -5.25
C PRO A 178 2.35 -32.41 -4.37
N ASN A 179 2.47 -33.24 -3.33
CA ASN A 179 1.42 -33.56 -2.36
C ASN A 179 1.78 -33.08 -0.95
N GLY A 180 2.79 -32.21 -0.82
CA GLY A 180 3.24 -31.66 0.45
C GLY A 180 2.21 -30.73 1.07
N THR A 181 2.28 -30.57 2.40
CA THR A 181 1.40 -29.67 3.14
C THR A 181 1.57 -28.20 2.72
N LEU A 182 2.78 -27.84 2.28
CA LEU A 182 3.13 -26.51 1.79
C LEU A 182 3.00 -26.38 0.28
N ALA A 183 2.63 -27.44 -0.46
CA ALA A 183 2.47 -27.40 -1.91
C ALA A 183 1.49 -26.32 -2.40
N PRO A 184 0.32 -26.10 -1.78
CA PRO A 184 -0.57 -25.01 -2.17
C PRO A 184 0.08 -23.64 -1.94
N SER A 185 0.80 -23.46 -0.84
CA SER A 185 1.48 -22.20 -0.53
C SER A 185 2.64 -21.95 -1.49
N ALA A 186 3.44 -22.97 -1.82
CA ALA A 186 4.53 -22.86 -2.78
C ALA A 186 4.03 -22.54 -4.18
N GLN A 187 2.93 -23.17 -4.61
CA GLN A 187 2.31 -22.88 -5.89
C GLN A 187 1.78 -21.44 -5.95
N TYR A 188 1.21 -20.94 -4.85
CA TYR A 188 0.83 -19.53 -4.72
C TYR A 188 2.04 -18.62 -4.91
N TRP A 189 3.12 -18.86 -4.16
CA TRP A 189 4.31 -18.03 -4.24
C TRP A 189 5.05 -18.12 -5.58
N LEU A 190 4.98 -19.26 -6.28
CA LEU A 190 5.46 -19.38 -7.66
C LEU A 190 4.74 -18.40 -8.59
N GLY A 191 3.41 -18.32 -8.48
CA GLY A 191 2.61 -17.34 -9.23
C GLY A 191 2.99 -15.90 -8.90
N ASN A 192 3.16 -15.58 -7.61
CA ASN A 192 3.59 -14.25 -7.16
C ASN A 192 5.03 -13.91 -7.61
N ALA A 193 5.94 -14.89 -7.66
CA ALA A 193 7.29 -14.72 -8.17
C ALA A 193 7.29 -14.42 -9.67
N HIS A 194 6.48 -15.11 -10.46
CA HIS A 194 6.32 -14.77 -11.87
C HIS A 194 5.70 -13.39 -12.09
N TYR A 195 4.72 -13.01 -11.27
CA TYR A 195 4.13 -11.68 -11.31
C TYR A 195 5.17 -10.59 -10.99
N ALA A 196 5.99 -10.78 -9.96
CA ALA A 196 7.08 -9.85 -9.62
C ALA A 196 8.19 -9.79 -10.70
N LEU A 197 8.27 -10.79 -11.58
CA LEU A 197 9.12 -10.77 -12.79
C LEU A 197 8.42 -10.13 -14.01
N HIS A 198 7.22 -9.57 -13.84
CA HIS A 198 6.34 -9.06 -14.89
C HIS A 198 5.93 -10.10 -15.95
N ASP A 199 6.03 -11.39 -15.64
CA ASP A 199 5.57 -12.49 -16.49
C ASP A 199 4.15 -12.89 -16.10
N CYS A 200 3.19 -12.01 -16.43
CA CYS A 200 1.78 -12.20 -16.12
C CYS A 200 1.20 -13.51 -16.68
N LYS A 201 1.71 -14.00 -17.81
CA LYS A 201 1.24 -15.27 -18.40
C LYS A 201 1.61 -16.45 -17.49
N LYS A 202 2.88 -16.58 -17.10
CA LYS A 202 3.31 -17.63 -16.18
C LYS A 202 2.70 -17.48 -14.79
N ALA A 203 2.51 -16.24 -14.32
CA ALA A 203 1.83 -15.98 -13.06
C ALA A 203 0.41 -16.57 -13.07
N ILE A 204 -0.37 -16.29 -14.12
CA ILE A 204 -1.72 -16.84 -14.28
C ILE A 204 -1.69 -18.37 -14.34
N ASP A 205 -0.77 -18.96 -15.10
CA ASP A 205 -0.69 -20.42 -15.25
C ASP A 205 -0.37 -21.11 -13.91
N ALA A 206 0.64 -20.61 -13.19
CA ALA A 206 0.99 -21.12 -11.86
C ALA A 206 -0.19 -20.97 -10.88
N GLN A 207 -0.89 -19.84 -10.94
CA GLN A 207 -2.00 -19.57 -10.03
C GLN A 207 -3.24 -20.43 -10.35
N ARG A 208 -3.48 -20.74 -11.63
CA ARG A 208 -4.52 -21.67 -12.06
C ARG A 208 -4.26 -23.10 -11.62
N VAL A 209 -3.00 -23.54 -11.58
CA VAL A 209 -2.66 -24.86 -11.01
C VAL A 209 -3.09 -24.94 -9.55
N LEU A 210 -2.89 -23.88 -8.77
CA LEU A 210 -3.37 -23.84 -7.38
C LEU A 210 -4.89 -23.96 -7.31
N LEU A 211 -5.60 -23.19 -8.12
CA LEU A 211 -7.07 -23.17 -8.15
C LEU A 211 -7.69 -24.50 -8.62
N ALA A 212 -6.96 -25.25 -9.46
CA ALA A 212 -7.39 -26.54 -9.96
C ALA A 212 -7.12 -27.68 -8.95
N LYS A 213 -5.94 -27.66 -8.32
CA LYS A 213 -5.51 -28.75 -7.42
C LYS A 213 -5.97 -28.56 -5.97
N TRP A 214 -6.01 -27.32 -5.49
CA TRP A 214 -6.31 -26.97 -4.11
C TRP A 214 -7.33 -25.83 -4.03
N PRO A 215 -8.57 -26.04 -4.54
CA PRO A 215 -9.61 -25.01 -4.52
C PRO A 215 -9.99 -24.57 -3.10
N ASP A 216 -9.84 -25.44 -2.10
CA ASP A 216 -10.17 -25.14 -0.70
C ASP A 216 -8.98 -24.55 0.08
N SER A 217 -7.85 -24.31 -0.58
CA SER A 217 -6.70 -23.69 0.07
C SER A 217 -7.06 -22.28 0.56
N PRO A 218 -6.59 -21.86 1.74
CA PRO A 218 -6.73 -20.48 2.20
C PRO A 218 -6.04 -19.46 1.27
N LYS A 219 -5.22 -19.92 0.31
CA LYS A 219 -4.59 -19.08 -0.73
C LYS A 219 -5.39 -19.00 -2.03
N ALA A 220 -6.41 -19.84 -2.22
CA ALA A 220 -7.22 -19.88 -3.43
C ALA A 220 -8.05 -18.61 -3.69
N PRO A 221 -8.59 -17.90 -2.68
CA PRO A 221 -9.26 -16.62 -2.94
C PRO A 221 -8.28 -15.55 -3.44
N ASP A 222 -7.11 -15.42 -2.79
CA ASP A 222 -6.07 -14.46 -3.18
C ASP A 222 -5.47 -14.78 -4.54
N ALA A 223 -5.35 -16.08 -4.85
CA ALA A 223 -4.95 -16.58 -6.15
C ALA A 223 -5.81 -16.02 -7.29
N LEU A 224 -7.14 -16.02 -7.15
CA LEU A 224 -8.02 -15.44 -8.15
C LEU A 224 -7.83 -13.91 -8.29
N ILE A 225 -7.54 -13.21 -7.19
CA ILE A 225 -7.22 -11.77 -7.24
C ILE A 225 -5.93 -11.53 -8.02
N ASN A 226 -4.91 -12.37 -7.83
CA ASN A 226 -3.67 -12.29 -8.59
C ASN A 226 -3.89 -12.56 -10.09
N VAL A 227 -4.71 -13.56 -10.44
CA VAL A 227 -5.10 -13.82 -11.84
C VAL A 227 -5.82 -12.62 -12.44
N ALA A 228 -6.80 -12.06 -11.74
CA ALA A 228 -7.52 -10.88 -12.21
C ALA A 228 -6.59 -9.68 -12.40
N THR A 229 -5.64 -9.46 -11.48
CA THR A 229 -4.63 -8.39 -11.59
C THR A 229 -3.78 -8.57 -12.85
N CYS A 230 -3.25 -9.77 -13.07
CA CYS A 230 -2.47 -10.09 -14.28
C CYS A 230 -3.31 -9.90 -15.56
N GLN A 231 -4.58 -10.30 -15.55
CA GLN A 231 -5.48 -10.11 -16.69
C GLN A 231 -5.69 -8.62 -17.01
N GLN A 232 -5.81 -7.76 -15.99
CA GLN A 232 -5.90 -6.31 -16.19
C GLN A 232 -4.60 -5.75 -16.80
N GLU A 233 -3.44 -6.18 -16.32
CA GLU A 233 -2.14 -5.76 -16.87
C GLU A 233 -1.92 -6.21 -18.31
N LEU A 234 -2.45 -7.38 -18.67
CA LEU A 234 -2.45 -7.88 -20.05
C LEU A 234 -3.49 -7.19 -20.94
N GLY A 235 -4.30 -6.27 -20.41
CA GLY A 235 -5.35 -5.56 -21.15
C GLY A 235 -6.65 -6.34 -21.31
N ASP A 236 -6.77 -7.52 -20.71
CA ASP A 236 -7.99 -8.34 -20.75
C ASP A 236 -8.94 -7.97 -19.60
N ALA A 237 -9.49 -6.76 -19.69
CA ALA A 237 -10.44 -6.25 -18.69
C ALA A 237 -11.70 -7.12 -18.58
N LYS A 238 -12.12 -7.77 -19.67
CA LYS A 238 -13.29 -8.66 -19.67
C LYS A 238 -13.01 -9.90 -18.83
N ALA A 239 -11.89 -10.59 -19.07
CA ALA A 239 -11.52 -11.76 -18.27
C ALA A 239 -11.26 -11.39 -16.82
N ALA A 240 -10.60 -10.26 -16.55
CA ALA A 240 -10.41 -9.76 -15.19
C ALA A 240 -11.73 -9.60 -14.44
N LYS A 241 -12.73 -8.98 -15.07
CA LYS A 241 -14.07 -8.83 -14.49
C LYS A 241 -14.69 -10.18 -14.15
N THR A 242 -14.67 -11.13 -15.09
CA THR A 242 -15.20 -12.49 -14.87
C THR A 242 -14.47 -13.21 -13.74
N THR A 243 -13.15 -13.07 -13.64
CA THR A 243 -12.37 -13.65 -12.54
C THR A 243 -12.75 -13.03 -11.19
N LEU A 244 -12.92 -11.70 -11.12
CA LEU A 244 -13.35 -11.03 -9.89
C LEU A 244 -14.77 -11.46 -9.47
N GLU A 245 -15.69 -11.59 -10.42
CA GLU A 245 -17.04 -12.13 -10.17
C GLU A 245 -16.96 -13.57 -9.62
N ALA A 246 -16.06 -14.39 -10.15
CA ALA A 246 -15.84 -15.76 -9.65
C ALA A 246 -15.36 -15.79 -8.20
N VAL A 247 -14.58 -14.80 -7.73
CA VAL A 247 -14.21 -14.68 -6.30
C VAL A 247 -15.45 -14.52 -5.44
N LEU A 248 -16.40 -13.68 -5.86
CA LEU A 248 -17.62 -13.41 -5.10
C LEU A 248 -18.53 -14.63 -4.99
N ILE A 249 -18.52 -15.49 -6.02
CA ILE A 249 -19.33 -16.70 -6.08
C ILE A 249 -18.67 -17.84 -5.30
N LYS A 250 -17.36 -18.06 -5.50
CA LYS A 250 -16.65 -19.21 -4.93
C LYS A 250 -16.17 -18.99 -3.50
N TYR A 251 -15.83 -17.75 -3.14
CA TYR A 251 -15.24 -17.42 -1.84
C TYR A 251 -15.91 -16.19 -1.20
N PRO A 252 -17.24 -16.20 -1.01
CA PRO A 252 -18.02 -15.03 -0.63
C PRO A 252 -17.59 -14.36 0.69
N ASP A 253 -17.09 -15.15 1.64
CA ASP A 253 -16.70 -14.71 2.99
C ASP A 253 -15.21 -14.36 3.13
N SER A 254 -14.46 -14.42 2.02
CA SER A 254 -13.02 -14.11 2.03
C SER A 254 -12.72 -12.61 1.97
N SER A 255 -11.54 -12.20 2.46
CA SER A 255 -10.99 -10.85 2.23
C SER A 255 -10.84 -10.52 0.74
N ALA A 256 -10.53 -11.54 -0.07
CA ALA A 256 -10.48 -11.44 -1.52
C ALA A 256 -11.85 -11.03 -2.11
N ALA A 257 -12.97 -11.53 -1.58
CA ALA A 257 -14.30 -11.11 -2.04
C ALA A 257 -14.59 -9.63 -1.74
N ALA A 258 -14.15 -9.10 -0.60
CA ALA A 258 -14.23 -7.66 -0.33
C ALA A 258 -13.40 -6.86 -1.34
N THR A 259 -12.19 -7.34 -1.65
CA THR A 259 -11.31 -6.73 -2.66
C THR A 259 -11.95 -6.76 -4.05
N ALA A 260 -12.53 -7.89 -4.46
CA ALA A 260 -13.20 -8.03 -5.74
C ALA A 260 -14.42 -7.11 -5.87
N LYS A 261 -15.27 -7.01 -4.83
CA LYS A 261 -16.38 -6.05 -4.79
C LYS A 261 -15.91 -4.61 -5.00
N SER A 262 -14.81 -4.23 -4.35
CA SER A 262 -14.23 -2.88 -4.49
C SER A 262 -13.73 -2.61 -5.91
N ARG A 263 -13.01 -3.56 -6.51
CA ARG A 263 -12.47 -3.43 -7.87
C ARG A 263 -13.55 -3.39 -8.95
N LEU A 264 -14.63 -4.18 -8.81
CA LEU A 264 -15.75 -4.18 -9.76
C LEU A 264 -16.57 -2.88 -9.78
N LYS A 265 -16.52 -2.08 -8.70
CA LYS A 265 -17.21 -0.78 -8.62
C LYS A 265 -16.46 0.34 -9.32
N LYS A 266 -15.13 0.25 -9.41
CA LYS A 266 -14.30 1.25 -10.08
C LYS A 266 -14.37 0.99 -11.60
N LYS A 267 -15.12 1.83 -12.31
CA LYS A 267 -15.20 1.84 -13.78
C LYS A 267 -14.02 2.60 -14.38
#